data_AF-A0A3D3NVE0-F1
#
_entry.id   AF-A0A3D3NVE0-F1
#
_cell.length_a   1.000
_cell.length_b   1.000
_cell.length_c   1.000
_cell.angle_alpha   90.00
_cell.angle_beta   90.00
_cell.angle_gamma   90.00
#
_symmetry.space_group_name_H-M   'P 1'
#
loop_
_entity.id
_entity.type
_entity.pdbx_description
1 polymer ?
#
loop_
_entity_poly.entity_id
_entity_poly.type
_entity_poly.pdbx_seq_one_letter_code
_entity_poly.pdbx_strand_id
1 'polypeptide(L)'
;MKARNIKAADLFCGAGGTSTGAQMAADACGVRLELTAINHWDVAIETHSANHPGARHLCADVNDVRPETFFKRGELDWLFASPECTHFSKARGGLPVDDQRRCGARRVLDWAERIYPARI
;
A
#
# COMPACT_ATOMS: atom_id res chain seq x y z
N MET A 1 12.23 26.66 2.87
CA MET A 1 10.98 25.89 3.05
C MET A 1 11.32 24.70 3.93
N LYS A 2 10.60 24.45 5.04
CA LYS A 2 10.81 23.21 5.81
C LYS A 2 10.40 22.04 4.92
N ALA A 3 11.27 21.04 4.77
CA ALA A 3 10.91 19.80 4.10
C ALA A 3 9.71 19.19 4.82
N ARG A 4 8.61 18.98 4.10
CA ARG A 4 7.46 18.26 4.66
C ARG A 4 7.74 16.77 4.63
N ASN A 5 7.25 16.05 5.64
CA ASN A 5 7.25 14.59 5.63
C ASN A 5 6.42 14.09 4.44
N ILE A 6 6.81 12.96 3.88
CA ILE A 6 6.10 12.27 2.81
C ILE A 6 5.11 11.30 3.46
N LYS A 7 3.82 11.43 3.13
CA LYS A 7 2.80 10.49 3.59
C LYS A 7 2.57 9.43 2.52
N ALA A 8 2.74 8.17 2.89
CA ALA A 8 2.61 7.04 1.97
C ALA A 8 1.65 5.96 2.50
N ALA A 9 1.02 5.26 1.57
CA ALA A 9 0.22 4.07 1.83
C ALA A 9 0.72 2.92 0.95
N ASP A 10 0.92 1.75 1.55
CA ASP A 10 1.30 0.51 0.87
C ASP A 10 0.17 -0.51 1.02
N LEU A 11 -0.65 -0.62 -0.03
CA LEU A 11 -1.75 -1.57 -0.09
C LEU A 11 -1.20 -2.94 -0.50
N PHE A 12 -1.64 -3.99 0.19
CA PHE A 12 -1.14 -5.36 -0.02
C PHE A 12 0.37 -5.45 0.27
N CYS A 13 0.83 -4.83 1.37
CA CYS A 13 2.25 -4.52 1.60
C CYS A 13 3.22 -5.72 1.69
N GLY A 14 2.71 -6.96 1.72
CA GLY A 14 3.50 -8.17 1.92
C GLY A 14 4.51 -8.04 3.07
N ALA A 15 5.75 -8.45 2.82
CA ALA A 15 6.87 -8.29 3.75
C ALA A 15 7.56 -6.91 3.70
N GLY A 16 7.05 -5.96 2.90
CA GLY A 16 7.53 -4.57 2.89
C GLY A 16 8.63 -4.25 1.87
N GLY A 17 8.73 -4.99 0.75
CA GLY A 17 9.72 -4.69 -0.29
C GLY A 17 9.55 -3.29 -0.90
N THR A 18 8.32 -2.92 -1.26
CA THR A 18 7.98 -1.58 -1.75
C THR A 18 8.23 -0.51 -0.69
N SER A 19 7.83 -0.79 0.55
CA SER A 19 8.08 0.06 1.71
C SER A 19 9.56 0.35 1.96
N THR A 20 10.45 -0.64 1.79
CA THR A 20 11.90 -0.44 1.85
C THR A 20 12.38 0.50 0.76
N GLY A 21 11.92 0.32 -0.48
CA GLY A 21 12.26 1.23 -1.58
C GLY A 21 11.79 2.68 -1.32
N ALA A 22 10.58 2.83 -0.78
CA ALA A 22 10.04 4.14 -0.40
C ALA A 22 10.87 4.80 0.71
N GLN A 23 11.29 4.04 1.73
CA GLN A 23 12.15 4.53 2.80
C GLN A 23 13.50 4.99 2.26
N MET A 24 14.15 4.19 1.41
CA MET A 24 15.41 4.55 0.76
C MET A 24 15.29 5.84 -0.07
N ALA A 25 14.18 6.00 -0.80
CA ALA A 25 13.93 7.21 -1.58
C ALA A 25 13.73 8.44 -0.69
N ALA A 26 12.97 8.31 0.39
CA ALA A 26 12.76 9.39 1.36
C ALA A 26 14.09 9.80 2.03
N ASP A 27 14.90 8.84 2.46
CA ASP A 27 16.21 9.07 3.07
C ASP A 27 17.16 9.79 2.10
N ALA A 28 17.21 9.38 0.84
CA ALA A 28 18.03 10.03 -0.19
C ALA A 28 17.62 11.49 -0.45
N CYS A 29 16.34 11.83 -0.24
CA CYS A 29 15.84 13.20 -0.34
C CYS A 29 15.94 13.99 0.98
N GLY A 30 16.41 13.38 2.07
CA GLY A 30 16.46 14.01 3.39
C GLY A 30 15.09 14.33 3.97
N VAL A 31 14.06 13.55 3.62
CA VAL A 31 12.68 13.71 4.11
C VAL A 31 12.25 12.48 4.90
N ARG A 32 11.35 12.67 5.86
CA ARG A 32 10.80 11.55 6.65
C ARG A 32 9.64 10.90 5.91
N LEU A 33 9.58 9.57 5.94
CA LEU A 33 8.43 8.79 5.50
C LEU A 33 7.44 8.56 6.66
N GLU A 34 6.17 8.88 6.45
CA GLU A 34 5.03 8.49 7.29
C GLU A 34 4.23 7.42 6.54
N LEU A 35 4.49 6.15 6.85
CA LEU A 35 3.96 5.00 6.11
C LEU A 35 2.74 4.37 6.78
N THR A 36 1.73 4.03 5.99
CA THR A 36 0.60 3.18 6.37
C THR A 36 0.58 1.91 5.53
N ALA A 37 0.79 0.77 6.17
CA ALA A 37 0.90 -0.53 5.50
C ALA A 37 -0.34 -1.39 5.80
N ILE A 38 -0.97 -1.96 4.78
CA ILE A 38 -2.20 -2.72 4.90
C ILE A 38 -2.04 -4.10 4.26
N ASN A 39 -2.36 -5.14 5.01
CA ASN A 39 -2.43 -6.52 4.52
C ASN A 39 -3.44 -7.31 5.36
N HIS A 40 -4.04 -8.35 4.80
CA HIS A 40 -5.00 -9.19 5.53
C HIS A 40 -4.34 -10.36 6.26
N TRP A 41 -3.09 -10.66 5.96
CA TRP A 41 -2.39 -11.83 6.49
C TRP A 41 -1.49 -11.45 7.67
N ASP A 42 -1.77 -12.02 8.84
CA ASP A 42 -1.04 -11.73 10.09
C ASP A 42 0.48 -11.90 9.94
N VAL A 43 0.93 -12.98 9.30
CA VAL A 43 2.36 -13.26 9.10
C VAL A 43 3.02 -12.18 8.23
N ALA A 44 2.30 -11.66 7.22
CA ALA A 44 2.80 -10.56 6.41
C ALA A 44 2.95 -9.28 7.26
N ILE A 45 1.96 -8.96 8.09
CA ILE A 45 2.01 -7.80 9.00
C ILE A 45 3.11 -7.95 10.04
N GLU A 46 3.27 -9.12 10.65
CA GLU A 46 4.34 -9.39 11.61
C GLU A 46 5.72 -9.18 10.97
N THR A 47 5.94 -9.79 9.80
CA THR A 47 7.20 -9.63 9.05
C THR A 47 7.44 -8.17 8.66
N HIS A 48 6.40 -7.49 8.17
CA HIS A 48 6.48 -6.08 7.79
C HIS A 48 6.72 -5.17 9.02
N SER A 49 6.20 -5.53 10.19
CA SER A 49 6.42 -4.77 11.44
C SER A 49 7.86 -4.92 11.93
N ALA A 50 8.44 -6.12 11.80
CA ALA A 50 9.85 -6.33 12.08
C ALA A 50 10.76 -5.52 11.14
N ASN A 51 10.41 -5.45 9.84
CA ASN A 51 11.18 -4.71 8.85
C ASN A 51 10.99 -3.18 8.94
N HIS A 52 9.78 -2.73 9.29
CA HIS A 52 9.37 -1.31 9.26
C HIS A 52 8.65 -0.90 10.56
N PRO A 53 9.33 -0.87 11.72
CA PRO A 53 8.70 -0.67 13.02
C PRO A 53 8.08 0.73 13.21
N GLY A 54 8.45 1.70 12.39
CA GLY A 54 7.89 3.06 12.41
C GLY A 54 6.62 3.26 11.57
N ALA A 55 6.19 2.23 10.83
CA ALA A 55 4.98 2.30 10.02
C ALA A 55 3.72 2.08 10.87
N ARG A 56 2.59 2.58 10.38
CA ARG A 56 1.26 2.22 10.89
C ARG A 56 0.79 0.98 10.14
N HIS A 57 0.64 -0.14 10.83
CA HIS A 57 0.17 -1.39 10.24
C HIS A 57 -1.30 -1.64 10.50
N LEU A 58 -1.99 -2.16 9.48
CA LEU A 58 -3.35 -2.65 9.59
C LEU A 58 -3.41 -4.08 9.06
N CYS A 59 -3.72 -5.01 9.97
CA CYS A 59 -4.10 -6.36 9.58
C CYS A 59 -5.59 -6.38 9.23
N ALA A 60 -5.91 -6.14 7.96
CA ALA A 60 -7.26 -6.09 7.44
C ALA A 60 -7.27 -6.36 5.94
N ASP A 61 -8.40 -6.86 5.42
CA ASP A 61 -8.64 -6.82 3.99
C ASP A 61 -8.71 -5.36 3.53
N VAL A 62 -7.89 -5.01 2.53
CA VAL A 62 -7.88 -3.68 1.90
C VAL A 62 -9.28 -3.27 1.43
N ASN A 63 -10.14 -4.24 1.13
CA ASN A 63 -11.53 -4.02 0.75
C ASN A 63 -12.40 -3.41 1.86
N ASP A 64 -12.08 -3.68 3.11
CA ASP A 64 -12.84 -3.18 4.27
C ASP A 64 -12.26 -1.86 4.81
N VAL A 65 -11.09 -1.47 4.30
CA VAL A 65 -10.39 -0.28 4.77
C VAL A 65 -10.74 0.95 3.95
N ARG A 66 -11.30 1.96 4.63
CA ARG A 66 -11.66 3.26 4.05
C ARG A 66 -10.49 4.25 4.15
N PRO A 67 -9.93 4.75 3.03
CA PRO A 67 -8.76 5.62 3.07
C PRO A 67 -9.00 6.96 3.78
N GLU A 68 -10.25 7.42 3.82
CA GLU A 68 -10.67 8.68 4.43
C GLU A 68 -10.51 8.67 5.97
N THR A 69 -10.36 7.49 6.56
CA THR A 69 -10.05 7.34 8.00
C THR A 69 -8.61 7.74 8.34
N PHE A 70 -7.74 7.82 7.34
CA PHE A 70 -6.31 8.04 7.51
C PHE A 70 -5.80 9.29 6.80
N PHE A 71 -6.42 9.63 5.67
CA PHE A 71 -5.97 10.68 4.79
C PHE A 71 -7.16 11.52 4.35
N LYS A 72 -7.01 12.84 4.45
CA LYS A 72 -7.89 13.80 3.77
C LYS A 72 -7.58 13.79 2.28
N ARG A 73 -8.52 14.34 1.50
CA ARG A 73 -8.32 14.51 0.06
C ARG A 73 -7.04 15.33 -0.22
N GLY A 74 -6.16 14.83 -1.07
CA GLY A 74 -4.88 15.47 -1.42
C GLY A 74 -3.79 15.39 -0.35
N GLU A 75 -4.02 14.68 0.76
CA GLU A 75 -3.04 14.57 1.86
C GLU A 75 -2.02 13.45 1.64
N LEU A 76 -2.41 12.38 0.94
CA LEU A 76 -1.50 11.27 0.64
C LEU A 76 -0.60 11.64 -0.53
N ASP A 77 0.72 11.53 -0.34
CA ASP A 77 1.71 11.81 -1.38
C ASP A 77 1.92 10.60 -2.29
N TRP A 78 2.15 9.43 -1.69
CA TRP A 78 2.45 8.20 -2.42
C TRP A 78 1.42 7.11 -2.12
N LEU A 79 0.81 6.58 -3.18
CA LEU A 79 -0.04 5.41 -3.10
C LEU A 79 0.64 4.25 -3.83
N PHE A 80 1.11 3.28 -3.06
CA PHE A 80 1.63 2.02 -3.55
C PHE A 80 0.56 0.93 -3.41
N ALA A 81 0.52 0.01 -4.37
CA ALA A 81 -0.35 -1.14 -4.29
C ALA A 81 0.27 -2.34 -5.02
N SER A 82 0.36 -3.47 -4.33
CA SER A 82 0.93 -4.71 -4.85
C SER A 82 -0.08 -5.87 -4.80
N PRO A 83 -1.23 -5.78 -5.50
CA PRO A 83 -2.25 -6.82 -5.46
C PRO A 83 -1.74 -8.15 -6.04
N GLU A 84 -2.39 -9.26 -5.68
CA GLU A 84 -1.99 -10.59 -6.14
C GLU A 84 -1.96 -10.67 -7.67
N CYS A 85 -0.86 -11.20 -8.22
CA CYS A 85 -0.68 -11.35 -9.66
C CYS A 85 -1.25 -12.67 -10.19
N THR A 86 -1.56 -13.64 -9.30
CA THR A 86 -1.98 -15.00 -9.63
C THR A 86 -3.04 -15.02 -10.71
N HIS A 87 -4.06 -14.16 -10.60
CA HIS A 87 -5.19 -14.18 -11.50
C HIS A 87 -4.97 -13.50 -12.85
N PHE A 88 -3.88 -12.74 -12.97
CA PHE A 88 -3.49 -11.94 -14.13
C PHE A 88 -2.25 -12.50 -14.84
N SER A 89 -1.50 -13.37 -14.17
CA SER A 89 -0.24 -13.92 -14.67
C SER A 89 -0.46 -15.10 -15.61
N LYS A 90 0.26 -15.08 -16.75
CA LYS A 90 0.35 -16.24 -17.67
C LYS A 90 1.00 -17.46 -17.01
N ALA A 91 1.82 -17.25 -15.97
CA ALA A 91 2.48 -18.33 -15.23
C ALA A 91 1.49 -19.27 -14.51
N ARG A 92 0.22 -18.87 -14.35
CA ARG A 92 -0.84 -19.71 -13.78
C ARG A 92 -1.25 -20.88 -14.67
N GLY A 93 -0.84 -20.93 -15.95
CA GLY A 93 -1.05 -22.10 -16.81
C GLY A 93 -2.52 -22.38 -17.19
N GLY A 94 -3.37 -21.36 -17.25
CA GLY A 94 -4.75 -21.50 -17.75
C GLY A 94 -5.77 -22.09 -16.77
N LEU A 95 -5.43 -22.25 -15.48
CA LEU A 95 -6.39 -22.65 -14.44
C LEU A 95 -7.62 -21.72 -14.41
N PRO A 96 -8.82 -22.20 -14.05
CA PRO A 96 -10.03 -21.38 -13.95
C PRO A 96 -9.81 -20.10 -13.14
N VAL A 97 -10.33 -18.99 -13.63
CA VAL A 97 -10.25 -17.71 -12.92
C VAL A 97 -11.45 -17.61 -11.99
N ASP A 98 -11.19 -17.45 -10.69
CA ASP A 98 -12.21 -16.96 -9.77
C ASP A 98 -12.30 -15.42 -9.89
N ASP A 99 -13.44 -14.93 -10.35
CA ASP A 99 -13.67 -13.50 -10.55
C ASP A 99 -13.72 -12.71 -9.24
N GLN A 100 -14.12 -13.34 -8.13
CA GLN A 100 -14.12 -12.70 -6.81
C GLN A 100 -12.70 -12.37 -6.34
N ARG A 101 -11.72 -13.20 -6.73
CA ARG A 101 -10.30 -12.98 -6.40
C ARG A 101 -9.64 -11.88 -7.25
N ARG A 102 -10.24 -11.43 -8.36
CA ARG A 102 -9.73 -10.29 -9.15
C ARG A 102 -9.94 -8.93 -8.45
N CYS A 103 -10.79 -8.86 -7.44
CA CYS A 103 -11.32 -7.61 -6.91
C CYS A 103 -10.24 -6.70 -6.27
N GLY A 104 -9.10 -7.24 -5.86
CA GLY A 104 -8.03 -6.49 -5.20
C GLY A 104 -7.46 -5.32 -6.03
N ALA A 105 -7.40 -5.43 -7.36
CA ALA A 105 -6.87 -4.35 -8.20
C ALA A 105 -7.83 -3.16 -8.35
N ARG A 106 -9.15 -3.39 -8.39
CA ARG A 106 -10.17 -2.33 -8.46
C ARG A 106 -10.11 -1.45 -7.22
N ARG A 107 -9.83 -2.03 -6.07
CA ARG A 107 -9.73 -1.32 -4.80
C ARG A 107 -8.66 -0.22 -4.80
N VAL A 108 -7.60 -0.38 -5.57
CA VAL A 108 -6.55 0.64 -5.73
C VAL A 108 -7.12 1.90 -6.39
N LEU A 109 -7.97 1.73 -7.42
CA LEU A 109 -8.65 2.83 -8.09
C LEU A 109 -9.63 3.52 -7.14
N ASP A 110 -10.41 2.76 -6.39
CA ASP A 110 -11.35 3.32 -5.40
C ASP A 110 -10.61 4.17 -4.36
N TRP A 111 -9.44 3.71 -3.89
CA TRP A 111 -8.57 4.48 -3.00
C TRP A 111 -8.14 5.78 -3.66
N ALA A 112 -7.57 5.70 -4.86
CA ALA A 112 -7.10 6.88 -5.59
C ALA A 112 -8.21 7.90 -5.86
N GLU A 113 -9.43 7.46 -6.20
CA GLU A 113 -10.57 8.33 -6.46
C GLU A 113 -11.08 9.04 -5.21
N ARG A 114 -11.11 8.34 -4.06
CA ARG A 114 -11.65 8.86 -2.80
C ARG A 114 -10.74 9.90 -2.15
N ILE A 115 -9.45 9.59 -2.05
CA ILE A 115 -8.49 10.49 -1.39
C ILE A 115 -7.72 11.37 -2.37
N TYR A 116 -7.79 11.11 -3.67
CA TYR A 116 -7.20 11.96 -4.70
C TYR A 116 -5.76 12.35 -4.36
N PRO A 117 -4.80 11.39 -4.43
CA PRO A 117 -3.42 11.62 -3.99
C PRO A 117 -2.82 12.91 -4.56
N ALA A 118 -1.89 13.50 -3.82
CA ALA A 118 -1.26 14.75 -4.19
C ALA A 118 -0.66 14.64 -5.60
N ARG A 119 -0.97 15.62 -6.46
CA ARG A 119 -0.36 15.75 -7.78
C ARG A 119 1.01 16.40 -7.56
N ILE A 120 2.06 15.63 -7.83
CA ILE A 120 3.47 16.06 -7.73
C ILE A 120 3.89 16.70 -9.05
#